data_AF-A0AA35L3K0-F1
#
_entry.id   AF-A0AA35L3K0-F1
#
_cell.length_a   1.000
_cell.length_b   1.000
_cell.length_c   1.000
_cell.angle_alpha   90.00
_cell.angle_beta   90.00
_cell.angle_gamma   90.00
#
_symmetry.space_group_name_H-M   'P 1'
#
loop_
_entity.id
_entity.type
_entity.pdbx_description
1 polymer ?
#
loop_
_entity_poly.entity_id
_entity_poly.type
_entity_poly.pdbx_seq_one_letter_code
_entity_poly.pdbx_strand_id
1 'polypeptide(L)'
;MNNSWFTLYINRYVESLMELVEFRDKKSDDHKVLSNFIDAIVKVRNRHHDVVPTMAQGVLEYRDSSKMDPFINQNIQYFLDRFYMNRISIRMLINQHTLIFDNNNNVGNPKHIGCIDPCCDVVDLVHDAFQSAQMLCDQYYFASPDLKLTQVNGKAAGQPIHIVYVPSHLFHMLFELFKNAMRATVEHQENKPSLDPVEVTVVLGKEDLSIKISDRGGGVPVRKIESLFSYTYSTAPKPVMEKNSTPLAGFGYGLPISRLYAKYFHGDLNLCSISGYGTDALIYLKVCSARPQSQ
;
A
#
# COMPACT_ATOMS: atom_id res chain seq x y z
N MET A 1 -14.27 -28.60 -0.74
CA MET A 1 -13.40 -28.37 0.43
C MET A 1 -13.66 -26.95 0.91
N ASN A 2 -14.28 -26.78 2.10
CA ASN A 2 -14.44 -25.47 2.73
C ASN A 2 -13.09 -25.07 3.34
N ASN A 3 -12.38 -24.14 2.72
CA ASN A 3 -11.17 -23.59 3.32
C ASN A 3 -11.57 -22.76 4.56
N SER A 4 -11.07 -23.16 5.73
CA SER A 4 -11.42 -22.60 7.04
C SER A 4 -11.11 -21.09 7.14
N TRP A 5 -10.11 -20.60 6.42
CA TRP A 5 -9.73 -19.20 6.38
C TRP A 5 -10.80 -18.32 5.72
N PHE A 6 -11.38 -18.78 4.61
CA PHE A 6 -12.44 -18.02 3.92
C PHE A 6 -13.72 -17.98 4.76
N THR A 7 -14.08 -19.09 5.41
CA THR A 7 -15.24 -19.13 6.33
C THR A 7 -15.04 -18.20 7.52
N LEU A 8 -13.86 -18.22 8.14
CA LEU A 8 -13.50 -17.29 9.21
C LEU A 8 -13.70 -15.82 8.78
N TYR A 9 -13.30 -15.51 7.55
CA TYR A 9 -13.38 -14.16 7.02
C TYR A 9 -14.82 -13.70 6.76
N ILE A 10 -15.61 -14.55 6.12
CA ILE A 10 -17.04 -14.30 5.89
C ILE A 10 -17.73 -14.01 7.23
N ASN A 11 -17.44 -14.82 8.27
CA ASN A 11 -17.99 -14.62 9.59
C ASN A 11 -17.60 -13.28 10.21
N ARG A 12 -16.34 -12.84 10.07
CA ARG A 12 -15.90 -11.51 10.55
C ARG A 12 -16.63 -10.35 9.85
N TYR A 13 -16.92 -10.51 8.55
CA TYR A 13 -17.67 -9.51 7.78
C TYR A 13 -19.14 -9.47 8.19
N VAL A 14 -19.77 -10.64 8.35
CA VAL A 14 -21.14 -10.75 8.85
C VAL A 14 -21.24 -10.15 10.24
N GLU A 15 -20.34 -10.48 11.17
CA GLU A 15 -20.32 -9.91 12.52
C GLU A 15 -20.22 -8.38 12.49
N SER A 16 -19.32 -7.84 11.66
CA SER A 16 -19.15 -6.38 11.52
C SER A 16 -20.39 -5.72 10.92
N LEU A 17 -21.04 -6.36 9.95
CA LEU A 17 -22.27 -5.85 9.36
C LEU A 17 -23.39 -5.82 10.41
N MET A 18 -23.58 -6.92 11.16
CA MET A 18 -24.62 -7.03 12.17
C MET A 18 -24.46 -5.97 13.26
N GLU A 19 -23.24 -5.75 13.75
CA GLU A 19 -22.95 -4.68 14.73
C GLU A 19 -23.29 -3.29 14.19
N LEU A 20 -22.97 -3.00 12.92
CA LEU A 20 -23.23 -1.68 12.33
C LEU A 20 -24.72 -1.47 12.00
N VAL A 21 -25.45 -2.53 11.66
CA VAL A 21 -26.90 -2.47 11.38
C VAL A 21 -27.69 -2.03 12.61
N GLU A 22 -27.22 -2.34 13.83
CA GLU A 22 -27.87 -1.87 15.06
C GLU A 22 -27.95 -0.34 15.19
N PHE A 23 -27.14 0.41 14.43
CA PHE A 23 -27.16 1.87 14.44
C PHE A 23 -28.14 2.49 13.43
N ARG A 24 -28.72 1.68 12.53
CA ARG A 24 -29.57 2.16 11.43
C ARG A 24 -30.76 2.98 11.91
N ASP A 25 -31.43 2.52 12.96
CA ASP A 25 -32.68 3.11 13.47
C ASP A 25 -32.44 3.97 14.73
N LYS A 26 -31.17 4.18 15.12
CA LYS A 26 -30.81 5.02 16.27
C LYS A 26 -30.82 6.50 15.88
N LYS A 27 -31.16 7.36 16.84
CA LYS A 27 -31.20 8.81 16.61
C LYS A 27 -29.80 9.40 16.45
N SER A 28 -29.64 10.30 15.48
CA SER A 28 -28.36 10.93 15.14
C SER A 28 -27.99 12.14 16.01
N ASP A 29 -28.93 12.66 16.81
CA ASP A 29 -28.73 13.78 17.75
C ASP A 29 -28.30 13.32 19.15
N ASP A 30 -28.33 12.02 19.42
CA ASP A 30 -27.89 11.46 20.70
C ASP A 30 -26.36 11.27 20.71
N HIS A 31 -25.67 12.11 21.48
CA HIS A 31 -24.22 12.05 21.67
C HIS A 31 -23.72 10.68 22.16
N LYS A 32 -24.51 9.94 22.96
CA LYS A 32 -24.14 8.60 23.41
C LYS A 32 -24.17 7.60 22.26
N VAL A 33 -25.15 7.72 21.35
CA VAL A 33 -25.21 6.91 20.13
C VAL A 33 -24.00 7.19 19.24
N LEU A 34 -23.64 8.46 19.05
CA LEU A 34 -22.47 8.86 18.25
C LEU A 34 -21.16 8.30 18.83
N SER A 35 -20.95 8.42 20.15
CA SER A 35 -19.77 7.84 20.82
C SER A 35 -19.72 6.32 20.66
N ASN A 36 -20.83 5.63 20.91
CA ASN A 36 -20.91 4.17 20.75
C ASN A 36 -20.67 3.73 19.29
N PHE A 37 -21.05 4.56 18.31
CA PHE A 37 -20.79 4.28 16.90
C PHE A 37 -19.29 4.37 16.59
N ILE A 38 -18.58 5.36 17.12
CA ILE A 38 -17.12 5.48 17.01
C ILE A 38 -16.44 4.23 17.58
N ASP A 39 -16.85 3.79 18.77
CA ASP A 39 -16.31 2.56 19.39
C ASP A 39 -16.57 1.32 18.51
N ALA A 40 -17.77 1.21 17.93
CA ALA A 40 -18.13 0.12 17.04
C ALA A 40 -17.26 0.09 15.77
N ILE A 41 -17.06 1.22 15.09
CA ILE A 41 -16.21 1.25 13.89
C ILE A 41 -14.72 1.03 14.21
N VAL A 42 -14.25 1.45 15.39
CA VAL A 42 -12.90 1.12 15.87
C VAL A 42 -12.76 -0.38 16.11
N LYS A 43 -13.76 -1.01 16.72
CA LYS A 43 -13.80 -2.47 16.91
C LYS A 43 -13.77 -3.21 15.57
N VAL A 44 -14.57 -2.76 14.60
CA VAL A 44 -14.57 -3.30 13.22
C VAL A 44 -13.18 -3.17 12.59
N ARG A 45 -12.55 -1.99 12.66
CA ARG A 45 -11.19 -1.78 12.13
C ARG A 45 -10.18 -2.76 12.72
N ASN A 46 -10.22 -2.96 14.03
CA ASN A 46 -9.29 -3.84 14.74
C ASN A 46 -9.57 -5.32 14.41
N ARG A 47 -10.84 -5.75 14.32
CA ARG A 47 -11.23 -7.09 13.86
C ARG A 47 -10.69 -7.42 12.47
N HIS A 48 -10.58 -6.41 11.61
CA HIS A 48 -10.05 -6.53 10.25
C HIS A 48 -8.58 -6.11 10.11
N HIS A 49 -7.77 -6.19 11.17
CA HIS A 49 -6.34 -5.89 11.07
C HIS A 49 -5.61 -6.93 10.18
N ASP A 50 -5.75 -8.21 10.50
CA ASP A 50 -4.96 -9.32 9.89
C ASP A 50 -5.56 -9.92 8.60
N VAL A 51 -6.43 -9.18 7.92
CA VAL A 51 -7.10 -9.66 6.70
C VAL A 51 -6.11 -10.09 5.62
N VAL A 52 -5.13 -9.23 5.33
CA VAL A 52 -4.20 -9.43 4.21
C VAL A 52 -3.39 -10.72 4.40
N PRO A 53 -2.67 -10.93 5.53
CA PRO A 53 -1.92 -12.17 5.72
C PRO A 53 -2.82 -13.40 5.79
N THR A 54 -4.00 -13.31 6.42
CA THR A 54 -4.95 -14.44 6.52
C THR A 54 -5.47 -14.86 5.14
N MET A 55 -5.85 -13.91 4.30
CA MET A 55 -6.34 -14.18 2.96
C MET A 55 -5.22 -14.72 2.05
N ALA A 56 -4.01 -14.17 2.17
CA ALA A 56 -2.84 -14.68 1.46
C ALA A 56 -2.55 -16.14 1.81
N GLN A 57 -2.61 -16.49 3.10
CA GLN A 57 -2.45 -17.86 3.56
C GLN A 57 -3.52 -18.80 2.96
N GLY A 58 -4.79 -18.39 2.96
CA GLY A 58 -5.87 -19.19 2.36
C GLY A 58 -5.70 -19.43 0.86
N VAL A 59 -5.23 -18.42 0.11
CA VAL A 59 -4.93 -18.54 -1.33
C VAL A 59 -3.73 -19.45 -1.58
N LEU A 60 -2.68 -19.37 -0.75
CA LEU A 60 -1.52 -20.26 -0.84
C LEU A 60 -1.90 -21.72 -0.58
N GLU A 61 -2.69 -22.01 0.46
CA GLU A 61 -3.17 -23.36 0.74
C GLU A 61 -4.05 -23.91 -0.38
N TYR A 62 -4.90 -23.07 -0.97
CA TYR A 62 -5.72 -23.46 -2.10
C TYR A 62 -4.87 -23.79 -3.34
N ARG A 63 -3.83 -22.99 -3.62
CA ARG A 63 -2.87 -23.25 -4.69
C ARG A 63 -2.08 -24.54 -4.47
N ASP A 64 -1.66 -24.82 -3.24
CA ASP A 64 -0.82 -25.99 -2.94
C ASP A 64 -1.64 -27.30 -2.92
N SER A 65 -2.95 -27.23 -2.62
CA SER A 65 -3.86 -28.38 -2.58
C SER A 65 -4.56 -28.70 -3.91
N SER A 66 -4.65 -27.73 -4.82
CA SER A 66 -5.40 -27.86 -6.07
C SER A 66 -4.53 -27.51 -7.28
N LYS A 67 -4.69 -28.22 -8.41
CA LYS A 67 -4.11 -27.78 -9.68
C LYS A 67 -4.77 -26.47 -10.09
N MET A 68 -4.05 -25.37 -9.96
CA MET A 68 -4.48 -24.05 -10.42
C MET A 68 -4.59 -24.02 -11.94
N ASP A 69 -5.81 -24.03 -12.45
CA ASP A 69 -6.11 -23.74 -13.84
C ASP A 69 -6.05 -22.21 -14.10
N PRO A 70 -5.49 -21.74 -15.22
CA PRO A 70 -5.52 -20.32 -15.64
C PRO A 70 -6.85 -19.59 -15.39
N PHE A 71 -8.00 -20.23 -15.63
CA PHE A 71 -9.31 -19.60 -15.42
C PHE A 71 -9.58 -19.28 -13.94
N ILE A 72 -9.23 -20.19 -13.03
CA ILE A 72 -9.41 -20.01 -11.59
C ILE A 72 -8.49 -18.89 -11.08
N ASN A 73 -7.24 -18.83 -11.57
CA ASN A 73 -6.31 -17.75 -11.24
C ASN A 73 -6.88 -16.37 -11.62
N GLN A 74 -7.50 -16.24 -12.79
CA GLN A 74 -8.11 -14.99 -13.23
C GLN A 74 -9.29 -14.59 -12.34
N ASN A 75 -10.12 -15.54 -11.93
CA ASN A 75 -11.24 -15.27 -11.02
C ASN A 75 -10.76 -14.83 -9.62
N ILE A 76 -9.70 -15.48 -9.11
CA ILE A 76 -9.09 -15.10 -7.83
C ILE A 76 -8.49 -13.70 -7.93
N GLN A 77 -7.78 -13.39 -9.01
CA GLN A 77 -7.24 -12.05 -9.26
C GLN A 77 -8.34 -10.99 -9.24
N TYR A 78 -9.39 -11.19 -10.04
CA TYR A 78 -10.53 -10.28 -10.12
C TYR A 78 -11.22 -10.08 -8.77
N PHE A 79 -11.43 -11.17 -8.03
CA PHE A 79 -12.02 -11.12 -6.70
C PHE A 79 -11.14 -10.33 -5.72
N LEU A 80 -9.85 -10.67 -5.61
CA LEU A 80 -8.94 -10.07 -4.64
C LEU A 80 -8.72 -8.58 -4.90
N ASP A 81 -8.63 -8.16 -6.17
CA ASP A 81 -8.52 -6.73 -6.51
C ASP A 81 -9.73 -5.94 -5.99
N ARG A 82 -10.95 -6.42 -6.24
CA ARG A 82 -12.18 -5.77 -5.76
C ARG A 82 -12.31 -5.81 -4.24
N PHE A 83 -11.95 -6.95 -3.67
CA PHE A 83 -11.99 -7.17 -2.23
C PHE A 83 -11.05 -6.22 -1.48
N TYR A 84 -9.79 -6.12 -1.90
CA TYR A 84 -8.83 -5.24 -1.27
C TYR A 84 -9.12 -3.76 -1.57
N MET A 85 -9.62 -3.42 -2.76
CA MET A 85 -10.10 -2.07 -3.06
C MET A 85 -11.23 -1.66 -2.10
N ASN A 86 -12.22 -2.53 -1.90
CA ASN A 86 -13.30 -2.27 -0.95
C ASN A 86 -12.77 -2.12 0.49
N ARG A 87 -11.80 -2.94 0.88
CA ARG A 87 -11.16 -2.83 2.21
C ARG A 87 -10.40 -1.52 2.40
N ILE A 88 -9.65 -1.07 1.40
CA ILE A 88 -8.99 0.24 1.42
C ILE A 88 -10.03 1.34 1.63
N SER A 89 -11.16 1.27 0.91
CA SER A 89 -12.27 2.21 1.04
C SER A 89 -12.91 2.22 2.43
N ILE A 90 -13.23 1.04 2.98
CA ILE A 90 -13.78 0.92 4.33
C ILE A 90 -12.81 1.51 5.36
N ARG A 91 -11.51 1.21 5.25
CA ARG A 91 -10.49 1.75 6.15
C ARG A 91 -10.35 3.27 6.01
N MET A 92 -10.47 3.81 4.80
CA MET A 92 -10.49 5.25 4.54
C MET A 92 -11.64 5.94 5.29
N LEU A 93 -12.87 5.42 5.14
CA LEU A 93 -14.06 5.97 5.79
C LEU A 93 -13.98 5.89 7.31
N ILE A 94 -13.59 4.73 7.86
CA ILE A 94 -13.44 4.55 9.31
C ILE A 94 -12.37 5.50 9.84
N ASN A 95 -11.18 5.54 9.22
CA ASN A 95 -10.10 6.39 9.68
C ASN A 95 -10.48 7.87 9.65
N GLN A 96 -11.17 8.32 8.60
CA GLN A 96 -11.66 9.69 8.53
C GLN A 96 -12.60 10.02 9.69
N HIS A 97 -13.62 9.20 9.90
CA HIS A 97 -14.58 9.42 10.97
C HIS A 97 -13.91 9.40 12.35
N THR A 98 -13.04 8.42 12.61
CA THR A 98 -12.34 8.33 13.90
C THR A 98 -11.41 9.51 14.13
N LEU A 99 -10.63 9.93 13.13
CA LEU A 99 -9.65 11.00 13.33
C LEU A 99 -10.29 12.39 13.48
N ILE A 100 -11.51 12.59 12.99
CA ILE A 100 -12.22 13.87 13.11
C ILE A 100 -13.05 13.93 14.39
N PHE A 101 -13.70 12.83 14.78
CA PHE A 101 -14.74 12.86 15.82
C PHE A 101 -14.36 12.15 17.13
N ASP A 102 -13.29 11.35 17.16
CA ASP A 102 -12.83 10.69 18.39
C ASP A 102 -11.99 11.67 19.24
N ASN A 103 -12.68 12.47 20.06
CA ASN A 103 -12.06 13.45 20.95
C ASN A 103 -11.13 12.85 22.02
N ASN A 104 -11.17 11.52 22.24
CA ASN A 104 -10.32 10.84 23.22
C ASN A 104 -8.93 10.51 22.64
N ASN A 105 -8.78 10.52 21.31
CA ASN A 105 -7.54 10.21 20.61
C ASN A 105 -7.00 11.45 19.88
N ASN A 106 -6.40 12.39 20.62
CA ASN A 106 -5.60 13.51 20.07
C ASN A 106 -4.26 13.04 19.45
N VAL A 107 -4.27 11.94 18.71
CA VAL A 107 -3.11 11.30 18.08
C VAL A 107 -2.94 11.76 16.63
N GLY A 108 -3.91 12.50 16.08
CA GLY A 108 -3.86 13.07 14.74
C GLY A 108 -2.94 14.28 14.63
N ASN A 109 -2.36 14.49 13.44
CA ASN A 109 -1.66 15.74 13.14
C ASN A 109 -2.69 16.87 13.03
N PRO A 110 -2.61 17.96 13.83
CA PRO A 110 -3.59 19.05 13.80
C PRO A 110 -3.66 19.79 12.46
N LYS A 111 -2.66 19.61 11.58
CA LYS A 111 -2.67 20.15 10.22
C LYS A 111 -3.45 19.30 9.22
N HIS A 112 -3.82 18.07 9.57
CA HIS A 112 -4.56 17.16 8.70
C HIS A 112 -6.07 17.30 8.90
N ILE A 113 -6.82 17.02 7.84
CA ILE A 113 -8.27 16.84 7.89
C ILE A 113 -8.52 15.34 7.96
N GLY A 114 -8.64 14.83 9.19
CA GLY A 114 -8.63 13.40 9.49
C GLY A 114 -7.35 12.73 8.99
N CYS A 115 -7.44 11.83 8.00
CA CYS A 115 -6.26 11.19 7.40
C CYS A 115 -5.72 11.89 6.15
N ILE A 116 -6.33 12.99 5.69
CA ILE A 116 -5.91 13.74 4.50
C ILE A 116 -5.02 14.89 4.94
N ASP A 117 -3.84 14.99 4.32
CA ASP A 117 -2.97 16.14 4.44
C ASP A 117 -3.20 17.08 3.24
N PRO A 118 -3.68 18.32 3.47
CA PRO A 118 -3.87 19.30 2.40
C PRO A 118 -2.56 19.81 1.80
N CYS A 119 -1.44 19.65 2.51
CA CYS A 119 -0.10 20.13 2.13
C CYS A 119 0.94 19.00 2.27
N CYS A 120 0.59 17.80 1.80
CA CYS A 120 1.41 16.59 1.89
C CYS A 120 2.76 16.80 1.18
N ASP A 121 3.86 16.83 1.94
CA ASP A 121 5.22 16.88 1.39
C ASP A 121 5.62 15.51 0.84
N VAL A 122 5.71 15.42 -0.48
CA VAL A 122 6.01 14.17 -1.18
C VAL A 122 7.46 13.76 -0.99
N VAL A 123 8.39 14.72 -0.90
CA VAL A 123 9.82 14.43 -0.79
C VAL A 123 10.14 13.90 0.60
N ASP A 124 9.57 14.50 1.64
CA ASP A 124 9.70 14.01 3.02
C ASP A 124 9.14 12.59 3.15
N LEU A 125 7.96 12.31 2.57
CA LEU A 125 7.41 10.94 2.57
C LEU A 125 8.27 9.92 1.83
N VAL A 126 8.97 10.33 0.77
CA VAL A 126 9.96 9.48 0.10
C VAL A 126 11.12 9.16 1.04
N HIS A 127 11.64 10.15 1.76
CA HIS A 127 12.70 9.93 2.74
C HIS A 127 12.25 9.01 3.87
N ASP A 128 11.07 9.24 4.47
CA ASP A 128 10.53 8.42 5.55
C ASP A 128 10.33 6.96 5.13
N ALA A 129 9.74 6.74 3.95
CA ALA A 129 9.50 5.41 3.42
C ALA A 129 10.82 4.68 3.06
N PHE A 130 11.79 5.42 2.50
CA PHE A 130 13.10 4.89 2.18
C PHE A 130 13.84 4.46 3.45
N GLN A 131 13.94 5.34 4.46
CA GLN A 131 14.61 5.04 5.73
C GLN A 131 13.96 3.85 6.43
N SER A 132 12.63 3.76 6.41
CA SER A 132 11.90 2.62 6.97
C SER A 132 12.23 1.30 6.27
N ALA A 133 12.31 1.31 4.93
CA ALA A 133 12.71 0.14 4.16
C ALA A 133 14.21 -0.19 4.36
N GLN A 134 15.05 0.83 4.50
CA GLN A 134 16.48 0.72 4.74
C GLN A 134 16.76 -0.01 6.05
N MET A 135 16.09 0.38 7.15
CA MET A 135 16.23 -0.28 8.44
C MET A 135 15.93 -1.79 8.37
N LEU A 136 14.89 -2.18 7.62
CA LEU A 136 14.57 -3.61 7.41
C LEU A 136 15.59 -4.31 6.51
N CYS A 137 16.10 -3.61 5.50
CA CYS A 137 17.12 -4.12 4.60
C CYS A 137 18.43 -4.38 5.35
N ASP A 138 18.89 -3.41 6.14
CA ASP A 138 20.08 -3.52 6.99
C ASP A 138 19.92 -4.63 8.03
N GLN A 139 18.74 -4.78 8.64
CA GLN A 139 18.50 -5.86 9.60
C GLN A 139 18.61 -7.25 8.97
N TYR A 140 18.24 -7.40 7.69
CA TYR A 140 18.20 -8.70 7.02
C TYR A 140 19.48 -9.04 6.25
N TYR A 141 20.05 -8.06 5.54
CA TYR A 141 21.22 -8.25 4.67
C TYR A 141 22.50 -7.61 5.22
N PHE A 142 22.44 -6.86 6.33
CA PHE A 142 23.56 -6.07 6.88
C PHE A 142 24.13 -5.02 5.91
N ALA A 143 23.39 -4.70 4.85
CA ALA A 143 23.73 -3.71 3.84
C ALA A 143 22.45 -3.21 3.17
N SER A 144 22.47 -1.97 2.71
CA SER A 144 21.39 -1.35 1.93
C SER A 144 21.97 -0.34 0.92
N PRO A 145 21.30 -0.12 -0.22
CA PRO A 145 21.71 0.92 -1.16
C PRO A 145 21.38 2.32 -0.62
N ASP A 146 22.08 3.34 -1.12
CA ASP A 146 21.78 4.76 -0.83
C ASP A 146 20.58 5.28 -1.65
N LEU A 147 20.01 6.41 -1.22
CA LEU A 147 18.96 7.13 -1.95
C LEU A 147 19.54 8.27 -2.79
N LYS A 148 19.21 8.30 -4.08
CA LYS A 148 19.47 9.45 -4.96
C LYS A 148 18.15 10.07 -5.43
N LEU A 149 17.74 11.16 -4.79
CA LEU A 149 16.47 11.83 -5.07
C LEU A 149 16.65 13.05 -5.99
N THR A 150 15.80 13.15 -7.01
CA THR A 150 15.64 14.33 -7.86
C THR A 150 14.18 14.76 -7.85
N GLN A 151 13.92 16.06 -7.69
CA GLN A 151 12.56 16.61 -7.77
C GLN A 151 12.46 17.67 -8.88
N VAL A 152 11.32 17.67 -9.58
CA VAL A 152 10.99 18.65 -10.62
C VAL A 152 9.58 19.16 -10.39
N ASN A 153 9.48 20.39 -9.91
CA ASN A 153 8.20 21.05 -9.74
C ASN A 153 7.86 21.89 -10.98
N GLY A 154 7.02 21.33 -11.85
CA GLY A 154 6.56 21.98 -13.08
C GLY A 154 5.52 23.09 -12.86
N LYS A 155 4.95 23.22 -11.65
CA LYS A 155 4.07 24.35 -11.28
C LYS A 155 4.86 25.54 -10.75
N ALA A 156 5.92 25.29 -9.98
CA ALA A 156 6.80 26.31 -9.42
C ALA A 156 8.23 25.78 -9.29
N ALA A 157 9.10 26.14 -10.24
CA ALA A 157 10.47 25.65 -10.26
C ALA A 157 11.22 25.99 -8.95
N GLY A 158 11.93 25.01 -8.40
CA GLY A 158 12.71 25.15 -7.16
C GLY A 158 11.89 25.13 -5.86
N GLN A 159 10.56 25.07 -5.93
CA GLN A 159 9.70 24.93 -4.74
C GLN A 159 9.45 23.46 -4.40
N PRO A 160 9.27 23.11 -3.11
CA PRO A 160 8.93 21.75 -2.71
C PRO A 160 7.60 21.28 -3.33
N ILE A 161 7.47 19.97 -3.50
CA ILE A 161 6.31 19.33 -4.12
C ILE A 161 5.30 18.97 -3.03
N HIS A 162 4.25 19.77 -2.94
CA HIS A 162 3.12 19.52 -2.04
C HIS A 162 1.86 19.15 -2.83
N ILE A 163 1.11 18.17 -2.34
CA ILE A 163 -0.18 17.77 -2.90
C ILE A 163 -1.23 17.56 -1.79
N VAL A 164 -2.52 17.57 -2.16
CA VAL A 164 -3.57 17.08 -1.26
C VAL A 164 -3.61 15.56 -1.40
N TYR A 165 -3.27 14.81 -0.35
CA TYR A 165 -3.29 13.35 -0.41
C TYR A 165 -3.45 12.70 0.97
N VAL A 166 -3.53 11.37 1.00
CA VAL A 166 -3.49 10.57 2.23
C VAL A 166 -2.04 10.09 2.44
N PRO A 167 -1.26 10.68 3.37
CA PRO A 167 0.18 10.37 3.52
C PRO A 167 0.45 8.88 3.70
N SER A 168 -0.37 8.20 4.52
CA SER A 168 -0.21 6.76 4.79
C SER A 168 -0.42 5.86 3.56
N HIS A 169 -1.23 6.28 2.58
CA HIS A 169 -1.40 5.54 1.33
C HIS A 169 -0.14 5.67 0.46
N LEU A 170 0.40 6.88 0.35
CA LEU A 170 1.62 7.13 -0.41
C LEU A 170 2.82 6.43 0.24
N PHE A 171 2.97 6.56 1.57
CA PHE A 171 3.99 5.86 2.33
C PHE A 171 3.96 4.35 2.07
N HIS A 172 2.78 3.72 2.12
CA HIS A 172 2.67 2.28 1.87
C HIS A 172 3.18 1.87 0.49
N MET A 173 2.80 2.61 -0.57
CA MET A 173 3.27 2.33 -1.93
C MET A 173 4.79 2.49 -2.04
N LEU A 174 5.34 3.59 -1.52
CA LEU A 174 6.77 3.87 -1.55
C LEU A 174 7.57 2.81 -0.77
N PHE A 175 7.12 2.49 0.44
CA PHE A 175 7.76 1.51 1.31
C PHE A 175 7.82 0.11 0.66
N GLU A 176 6.72 -0.37 0.08
CA GLU A 176 6.71 -1.67 -0.60
C GLU A 176 7.63 -1.67 -1.83
N LEU A 177 7.66 -0.58 -2.61
CA LEU A 177 8.56 -0.46 -3.75
C LEU A 177 10.03 -0.39 -3.34
N PHE A 178 10.36 0.35 -2.26
CA PHE A 178 11.73 0.42 -1.74
C PHE A 178 12.22 -0.92 -1.24
N LYS A 179 11.42 -1.68 -0.48
CA LYS A 179 11.80 -3.03 -0.07
C LYS A 179 12.14 -3.92 -1.28
N ASN A 180 11.33 -3.87 -2.34
CA ASN A 180 11.56 -4.64 -3.55
C ASN A 180 12.84 -4.21 -4.28
N ALA A 181 13.03 -2.91 -4.47
CA ALA A 181 14.21 -2.33 -5.11
C ALA A 181 15.50 -2.65 -4.34
N MET A 182 15.48 -2.48 -3.02
CA MET A 182 16.61 -2.78 -2.13
C MET A 182 16.96 -4.26 -2.16
N ARG A 183 15.96 -5.14 -1.99
CA ARG A 183 16.15 -6.59 -2.06
C ARG A 183 16.77 -7.00 -3.39
N ALA A 184 16.21 -6.56 -4.51
CA ALA A 184 16.72 -6.89 -5.83
C ALA A 184 18.16 -6.39 -6.04
N THR A 185 18.47 -5.18 -5.56
CA THR A 185 19.81 -4.59 -5.66
C THR A 185 20.82 -5.38 -4.84
N VAL A 186 20.52 -5.69 -3.58
CA VAL A 186 21.42 -6.45 -2.70
C VAL A 186 21.65 -7.86 -3.23
N GLU A 187 20.57 -8.60 -3.57
CA GLU A 187 20.68 -9.97 -4.08
C GLU A 187 21.44 -10.04 -5.42
N HIS A 188 21.29 -9.03 -6.29
CA HIS A 188 21.98 -9.01 -7.59
C HIS A 188 23.45 -8.59 -7.48
N GLN A 189 23.79 -7.77 -6.48
CA GLN A 189 25.09 -7.10 -6.37
C GLN A 189 25.92 -7.58 -5.16
N GLU A 190 25.60 -8.74 -4.59
CA GLU A 190 26.27 -9.32 -3.41
C GLU A 190 27.81 -9.37 -3.54
N ASN A 191 28.33 -9.51 -4.76
CA ASN A 191 29.77 -9.58 -5.05
C ASN A 191 30.42 -8.23 -5.42
N LYS A 192 29.66 -7.13 -5.45
CA LYS A 192 30.20 -5.79 -5.73
C LYS A 192 30.72 -5.15 -4.42
N PRO A 193 31.76 -4.30 -4.50
CA PRO A 193 32.28 -3.59 -3.32
C PRO A 193 31.32 -2.54 -2.76
N SER A 194 30.41 -2.04 -3.60
CA SER A 194 29.39 -1.04 -3.23
C SER A 194 28.12 -1.30 -4.01
N LEU A 195 26.98 -1.05 -3.38
CA LEU A 195 25.67 -1.15 -4.00
C LEU A 195 25.35 0.11 -4.82
N ASP A 196 24.76 -0.08 -5.99
CA ASP A 196 24.23 1.04 -6.76
C ASP A 196 23.04 1.69 -6.01
N PRO A 197 22.94 3.03 -5.99
CA PRO A 197 21.86 3.72 -5.28
C PRO A 197 20.50 3.47 -5.96
N VAL A 198 19.44 3.50 -5.15
CA VAL A 198 18.07 3.58 -5.67
C VAL A 198 17.79 5.02 -6.07
N GLU A 199 17.52 5.23 -7.36
CA GLU A 199 17.26 6.56 -7.91
C GLU A 199 15.77 6.87 -7.88
N VAL A 200 15.39 8.01 -7.32
CA VAL A 200 13.99 8.45 -7.25
C VAL A 200 13.82 9.78 -7.97
N THR A 201 12.88 9.85 -8.90
CA THR A 201 12.49 11.10 -9.57
C THR A 201 11.04 11.43 -9.22
N VAL A 202 10.82 12.56 -8.56
CA VAL A 202 9.49 13.10 -8.25
C VAL A 202 9.19 14.27 -9.19
N VAL A 203 8.13 14.19 -9.97
CA VAL A 203 7.74 15.22 -10.93
C VAL A 203 6.31 15.67 -10.66
N LEU A 204 6.13 16.94 -10.33
CA LEU A 204 4.82 17.57 -10.26
C LEU A 204 4.52 18.25 -11.60
N GLY A 205 3.68 17.62 -12.41
CA GLY A 205 3.15 18.20 -13.63
C GLY A 205 2.01 19.19 -13.38
N LYS A 206 1.32 19.59 -14.45
CA LYS A 206 0.13 20.45 -14.35
C LYS A 206 -1.05 19.71 -13.68
N GLU A 207 -1.29 18.48 -14.10
CA GLU A 207 -2.45 17.67 -13.70
C GLU A 207 -2.08 16.51 -12.76
N ASP A 208 -0.88 15.96 -12.93
CA ASP A 208 -0.48 14.71 -12.29
C ASP A 208 0.84 14.86 -11.53
N LEU A 209 0.96 14.09 -10.45
CA LEU A 209 2.23 13.81 -9.79
C LEU A 209 2.73 12.46 -10.29
N SER A 210 3.99 12.39 -10.71
CA SER A 210 4.66 11.15 -11.10
C SER A 210 5.85 10.90 -10.18
N ILE A 211 5.96 9.69 -9.66
CA ILE A 211 7.12 9.24 -8.87
C ILE A 211 7.70 8.03 -9.58
N LYS A 212 8.95 8.14 -10.00
CA LYS A 212 9.72 7.03 -10.59
C LYS A 212 10.77 6.55 -9.59
N ILE A 213 10.78 5.26 -9.28
CA ILE A 213 11.79 4.59 -8.46
C ILE A 213 12.54 3.62 -9.36
N SER A 214 13.85 3.78 -9.46
CA SER A 214 14.72 3.04 -10.37
C SER A 214 15.79 2.30 -9.58
N ASP A 215 15.90 0.99 -9.79
CA ASP A 215 16.95 0.15 -9.21
C ASP A 215 17.96 -0.35 -10.26
N ARG A 216 19.03 -0.98 -9.77
CA ARG A 216 20.02 -1.74 -10.56
C ARG A 216 20.09 -3.20 -10.08
N GLY A 217 18.93 -3.76 -9.74
CA GLY A 217 18.77 -5.10 -9.18
C GLY A 217 18.65 -6.21 -10.22
N GLY A 218 19.24 -6.03 -11.41
CA GLY A 218 19.28 -7.07 -12.45
C GLY A 218 17.98 -7.27 -13.24
N GLY A 219 16.89 -6.61 -12.85
CA GLY A 219 15.63 -6.58 -13.60
C GLY A 219 14.91 -7.92 -13.73
N VAL A 220 13.82 -7.91 -14.51
CA VAL A 220 12.87 -9.00 -14.65
C VAL A 220 12.57 -9.22 -16.15
N PRO A 221 12.59 -10.47 -16.64
CA PRO A 221 12.18 -10.77 -18.01
C PRO A 221 10.76 -10.30 -18.31
N VAL A 222 10.54 -9.67 -19.47
CA VAL A 222 9.25 -9.07 -19.88
C VAL A 222 8.07 -10.02 -19.66
N ARG A 223 8.22 -11.30 -20.00
CA ARG A 223 7.18 -12.34 -19.83
C ARG A 223 6.70 -12.57 -18.39
N LYS A 224 7.44 -12.08 -17.38
CA LYS A 224 7.11 -12.22 -15.95
C LYS A 224 6.57 -10.94 -15.33
N ILE A 225 6.66 -9.79 -16.01
CA ILE A 225 6.30 -8.48 -15.43
C ILE A 225 4.82 -8.46 -15.01
N GLU A 226 3.92 -8.93 -15.86
CA GLU A 226 2.49 -9.00 -15.51
C GLU A 226 2.22 -9.94 -14.32
N SER A 227 2.99 -11.03 -14.23
CA SER A 227 2.88 -11.97 -13.11
C SER A 227 3.28 -11.37 -11.77
N LEU A 228 4.08 -10.30 -11.73
CA LEU A 228 4.46 -9.61 -10.48
C LEU A 228 3.26 -8.98 -9.76
N PHE A 229 2.16 -8.72 -10.48
CA PHE A 229 0.90 -8.24 -9.90
C PHE A 229 -0.08 -9.38 -9.58
N SER A 230 0.28 -10.64 -9.81
CA SER A 230 -0.58 -11.77 -9.49
C SER A 230 -0.47 -12.15 -8.02
N TYR A 231 -1.61 -12.28 -7.34
CA TYR A 231 -1.65 -12.75 -5.94
C TYR A 231 -1.20 -14.20 -5.76
N THR A 232 -1.19 -15.01 -6.82
CA THR A 232 -0.76 -16.41 -6.76
C THR A 232 0.71 -16.60 -7.13
N TYR A 233 1.39 -15.53 -7.54
CA TYR A 233 2.79 -15.51 -7.95
C TYR A 233 3.65 -14.72 -6.95
N SER A 234 4.78 -15.29 -6.55
CA SER A 234 5.79 -14.59 -5.75
C SER A 234 7.17 -15.15 -6.07
N THR A 235 8.17 -14.28 -6.08
CA THR A 235 9.60 -14.64 -6.18
C THR A 235 10.24 -14.85 -4.82
N ALA A 236 9.55 -14.53 -3.73
CA ALA A 236 10.03 -14.71 -2.37
C ALA A 236 9.78 -16.13 -1.84
N PRO A 237 10.69 -16.69 -1.02
CA PRO A 237 10.37 -17.86 -0.21
C PRO A 237 9.19 -17.56 0.73
N LYS A 238 8.46 -18.60 1.14
CA LYS A 238 7.30 -18.44 2.04
C LYS A 238 7.78 -17.83 3.37
N PRO A 239 7.26 -16.67 3.79
CA PRO A 239 7.66 -16.08 5.06
C PRO A 239 7.19 -16.97 6.22
N VAL A 240 8.03 -17.12 7.25
CA VAL A 240 7.63 -17.73 8.52
C VAL A 240 6.81 -16.67 9.27
N MET A 241 5.57 -17.00 9.65
CA MET A 241 4.73 -16.09 10.43
C MET A 241 5.22 -15.99 11.87
N GLU A 242 6.24 -15.17 12.13
CA GLU A 242 6.55 -14.72 13.48
C GLU A 242 5.63 -13.54 13.84
N LYS A 243 5.03 -13.57 15.03
CA LYS A 243 3.95 -12.64 15.43
C LYS A 243 4.35 -11.15 15.47
N ASN A 244 5.63 -10.81 15.39
CA ASN A 244 6.13 -9.45 15.65
C ASN A 244 7.15 -8.91 14.62
N SER A 245 7.43 -9.59 13.51
CA SER A 245 8.39 -9.12 12.50
C SER A 245 7.72 -8.94 11.14
N THR A 246 7.85 -7.75 10.54
CA THR A 246 7.44 -7.52 9.14
C THR A 246 8.61 -7.96 8.27
N PRO A 247 8.50 -9.08 7.52
CA PRO A 247 9.61 -9.55 6.70
C PRO A 247 9.85 -8.59 5.53
N LEU A 248 11.13 -8.46 5.13
CA LEU A 248 11.52 -7.66 3.98
C LEU A 248 10.84 -8.18 2.69
N ALA A 249 10.71 -9.50 2.56
CA ALA A 249 9.93 -10.17 1.52
C ALA A 249 8.71 -10.88 2.15
N GLY A 250 7.51 -10.43 1.80
CA GLY A 250 6.25 -10.98 2.31
C GLY A 250 5.62 -12.02 1.38
N PHE A 251 4.29 -12.18 1.49
CA PHE A 251 3.49 -13.14 0.72
C PHE A 251 3.35 -12.83 -0.79
N GLY A 252 4.06 -11.84 -1.34
CA GLY A 252 3.91 -11.40 -2.74
C GLY A 252 2.75 -10.42 -2.98
N TYR A 253 2.10 -9.92 -1.92
CA TYR A 253 0.92 -9.05 -2.04
C TYR A 253 1.27 -7.55 -2.11
N GLY A 254 2.53 -7.17 -1.87
CA GLY A 254 2.95 -5.77 -1.78
C GLY A 254 2.71 -4.97 -3.06
N LEU A 255 3.17 -5.49 -4.21
CA LEU A 255 2.97 -4.85 -5.52
C LEU A 255 1.49 -4.71 -5.94
N PRO A 256 0.67 -5.79 -5.94
CA PRO A 256 -0.73 -5.65 -6.32
C PRO A 256 -1.51 -4.72 -5.39
N ILE A 257 -1.28 -4.79 -4.08
CA ILE A 257 -1.95 -3.89 -3.13
C ILE A 257 -1.49 -2.44 -3.32
N SER A 258 -0.19 -2.20 -3.54
CA SER A 258 0.33 -0.85 -3.85
C SER A 258 -0.33 -0.26 -5.10
N ARG A 259 -0.56 -1.09 -6.13
CA ARG A 259 -1.30 -0.66 -7.32
C ARG A 259 -2.75 -0.31 -7.02
N LEU A 260 -3.42 -1.04 -6.13
CA LEU A 260 -4.78 -0.69 -5.69
C LEU A 260 -4.80 0.64 -4.92
N TYR A 261 -3.81 0.93 -4.07
CA TYR A 261 -3.70 2.23 -3.40
C TYR A 261 -3.55 3.38 -4.40
N ALA A 262 -2.74 3.21 -5.46
CA ALA A 262 -2.64 4.21 -6.52
C ALA A 262 -3.98 4.40 -7.25
N LYS A 263 -4.62 3.28 -7.65
CA LYS A 263 -5.90 3.29 -8.37
C LYS A 263 -7.07 3.84 -7.56
N TYR A 264 -7.02 3.75 -6.23
CA TYR A 264 -8.11 4.19 -5.35
C TYR A 264 -8.49 5.67 -5.56
N PHE A 265 -7.50 6.54 -5.81
CA PHE A 265 -7.70 7.94 -6.18
C PHE A 265 -7.36 8.22 -7.65
N HIS A 266 -7.75 7.30 -8.54
CA HIS A 266 -7.61 7.44 -10.00
C HIS A 266 -6.18 7.59 -10.53
N GLY A 267 -5.19 7.15 -9.75
CA GLY A 267 -3.81 6.95 -10.18
C GLY A 267 -3.56 5.59 -10.81
N ASP A 268 -2.28 5.25 -11.01
CA ASP A 268 -1.85 3.88 -11.33
C ASP A 268 -0.41 3.63 -10.87
N LEU A 269 -0.01 2.36 -10.85
CA LEU A 269 1.35 1.90 -10.62
C LEU A 269 1.76 0.95 -11.75
N ASN A 270 2.82 1.31 -12.47
CA ASN A 270 3.37 0.54 -13.58
C ASN A 270 4.82 0.15 -13.32
N LEU A 271 5.25 -0.97 -13.90
CA LEU A 271 6.63 -1.45 -13.86
C LEU A 271 7.19 -1.55 -15.27
N CYS A 272 8.41 -1.06 -15.47
CA CYS A 272 9.20 -1.22 -16.68
C CYS A 272 10.54 -1.82 -16.27
N SER A 273 10.82 -3.05 -16.70
CA SER A 273 12.04 -3.76 -16.29
C SER A 273 12.89 -4.16 -17.48
N ILE A 274 14.20 -4.01 -17.33
CA ILE A 274 15.21 -4.39 -18.31
C ILE A 274 16.02 -5.54 -17.71
N SER A 275 15.76 -6.75 -18.18
CA SER A 275 16.44 -7.96 -17.71
C SER A 275 17.95 -7.87 -17.92
N GLY A 276 18.71 -8.12 -16.86
CA GLY A 276 20.17 -7.94 -16.79
C GLY A 276 20.61 -6.54 -16.37
N TYR A 277 19.69 -5.60 -16.12
CA TYR A 277 20.03 -4.22 -15.76
C TYR A 277 19.31 -3.74 -14.49
N GLY A 278 17.99 -3.64 -14.50
CA GLY A 278 17.23 -3.07 -13.37
C GLY A 278 15.76 -2.87 -13.68
N THR A 279 15.03 -2.32 -12.71
CA THR A 279 13.59 -2.04 -12.82
C THR A 279 13.26 -0.60 -12.49
N ASP A 280 12.35 -0.02 -13.27
CA ASP A 280 11.69 1.25 -13.00
C ASP A 280 10.25 0.99 -12.56
N ALA A 281 9.87 1.48 -11.38
CA ALA A 281 8.51 1.53 -10.89
C ALA A 281 7.96 2.96 -10.95
N LEU A 282 6.81 3.15 -11.59
CA LEU A 282 6.18 4.46 -11.79
C LEU A 282 4.84 4.52 -11.08
N ILE A 283 4.71 5.41 -10.10
CA ILE A 283 3.45 5.80 -9.47
C ILE A 283 2.94 7.07 -10.15
N TYR A 284 1.68 7.07 -10.55
CA TYR A 284 0.97 8.25 -11.04
C TYR A 284 -0.17 8.58 -10.08
N LEU A 285 -0.22 9.81 -9.59
CA LEU A 285 -1.32 10.30 -8.74
C LEU A 285 -1.96 11.52 -9.39
N LYS A 286 -3.29 11.60 -9.30
CA LYS A 286 -4.03 12.81 -9.68
C LYS A 286 -3.80 13.89 -8.64
N VAL A 287 -3.43 15.08 -9.09
CA VAL A 287 -3.31 16.24 -8.21
C VAL A 287 -4.63 16.97 -8.25
N CYS A 288 -5.45 16.81 -7.21
CA CYS A 288 -6.65 17.62 -7.04
C CYS A 288 -6.24 19.10 -6.99
N SER A 289 -6.48 19.83 -8.07
CA SER A 289 -6.37 21.28 -8.07
C SER A 289 -7.42 21.83 -7.12
N ALA A 290 -7.00 22.26 -5.93
CA ALA A 290 -7.83 22.95 -4.98
C ALA A 290 -8.17 24.37 -5.49
N ARG A 291 -8.92 24.46 -6.60
CA ARG A 291 -9.74 25.62 -6.97
C ARG A 291 -10.90 25.14 -7.85
N PRO A 292 -12.17 25.24 -7.40
CA PRO A 292 -13.22 25.58 -8.32
C PRO A 292 -12.85 26.94 -8.91
N GLN A 293 -12.73 27.04 -10.23
CA GLN A 293 -12.78 28.35 -10.86
C GLN A 293 -14.17 28.90 -10.55
N SER A 294 -14.26 29.88 -9.65
CA SER A 294 -15.44 30.72 -9.52
C SER A 294 -15.62 31.43 -10.86
N GLN A 295 -16.62 30.98 -11.63
CA GLN A 295 -17.29 31.80 -12.63
C GLN A 295 -18.16 32.84 -11.91
#